data_AF-A0A7V7KS14-F1
#
_entry.id   AF-A0A7V7KS14-F1
#
_cell.length_a   1.000
_cell.length_b   1.000
_cell.length_c   1.000
_cell.angle_alpha   90.00
_cell.angle_beta   90.00
_cell.angle_gamma   90.00
#
_symmetry.space_group_name_H-M   'P 1'
#
loop_
_entity.id
_entity.type
_entity.pdbx_description
1 polymer ?
#
loop_
_entity_poly.entity_id
_entity_poly.type
_entity_poly.pdbx_seq_one_letter_code
_entity_poly.pdbx_strand_id
1 'polypeptide(L)' 'MKKYDISILFFIVSVILFMTSAIVGSHLDANGMLIEPAFFCIPLGYLSLIISVFTALYQLFKGKFINTVSK' A
#
# COMPACT_ATOMS: atom_id res chain seq x y z
N MET A 1 -17.20 -3.31 9.66
CA MET A 1 -15.80 -2.90 9.45
C MET A 1 -15.40 -2.00 10.61
N LYS A 2 -14.37 -2.38 11.37
CA LYS A 2 -13.78 -1.54 12.41
C LYS A 2 -13.16 -0.29 11.78
N LYS A 3 -12.91 0.73 12.61
CA LYS A 3 -12.52 2.08 12.20
C LYS A 3 -11.31 2.13 11.25
N TYR A 4 -10.41 1.15 11.30
CA TYR A 4 -9.17 1.11 10.50
C TYR A 4 -9.06 -0.09 9.55
N ASP A 5 -10.11 -0.90 9.38
CA ASP A 5 -10.03 -2.14 8.58
C ASP A 5 -9.56 -1.87 7.14
N ILE A 6 -10.08 -0.82 6.51
CA ILE A 6 -9.71 -0.43 5.13
C ILE A 6 -8.23 -0.03 5.07
N SER A 7 -7.77 0.78 6.03
CA SER A 7 -6.37 1.22 6.07
C SER A 7 -5.42 0.04 6.28
N ILE A 8 -5.75 -0.89 7.18
CA ILE A 8 -4.98 -2.09 7.46
C ILE A 8 -4.93 -3.01 6.22
N LEU A 9 -6.06 -3.19 5.54
CA LEU A 9 -6.14 -4.00 4.32
C LEU A 9 -5.17 -3.47 3.25
N PHE A 10 -5.26 -2.17 2.93
CA PHE A 10 -4.39 -1.56 1.93
C PHE A 10 -2.92 -1.52 2.36
N PHE A 11 -2.64 -1.43 3.65
CA PHE A 11 -1.28 -1.54 4.19
C PHE A 11 -0.70 -2.93 3.95
N ILE A 12 -1.44 -3.99 4.29
CA ILE A 12 -1.01 -5.37 4.08
C ILE A 12 -0.78 -5.65 2.59
N VAL A 13 -1.69 -5.18 1.72
CA VAL A 13 -1.53 -5.30 0.26
C VAL A 13 -0.25 -4.60 -0.22
N SER A 14 0.03 -3.39 0.27
CA SER A 14 1.26 -2.67 -0.06
C SER A 14 2.52 -3.47 0.34
N VAL A 15 2.54 -4.02 1.56
CA VAL A 15 3.66 -4.85 2.04
C VAL A 15 3.84 -6.08 1.16
N ILE A 16 2.77 -6.80 0.81
CA ILE A 16 2.83 -7.99 -0.05
C ILE A 16 3.39 -7.61 -1.44
N LEU A 17 2.97 -6.48 -2.02
CA LEU A 17 3.46 -6.02 -3.30
C LEU A 17 4.96 -5.71 -3.27
N PHE A 18 5.43 -4.98 -2.25
CA PHE A 18 6.86 -4.67 -2.12
C PHE A 18 7.70 -5.93 -1.88
N MET A 19 7.23 -6.84 -1.02
CA MET A 19 7.89 -8.14 -0.81
C MET A 19 7.96 -8.94 -2.11
N THR A 20 6.88 -8.97 -2.90
CA THR A 20 6.86 -9.65 -4.20
C THR A 20 7.90 -9.03 -5.15
N SER A 21 7.97 -7.71 -5.25
CA SER A 21 9.00 -7.05 -6.08
C SER A 21 10.43 -7.36 -5.62
N ALA A 22 10.66 -7.49 -4.31
CA ALA A 22 11.98 -7.78 -3.77
C ALA A 22 12.43 -9.23 -4.01
N ILE A 23 11.48 -10.19 -4.02
CA ILE A 23 11.79 -11.62 -4.15
C ILE A 23 11.93 -12.05 -5.61
N VAL A 24 11.09 -11.55 -6.51
CA VAL A 24 11.04 -12.04 -7.91
C VAL A 24 12.31 -11.72 -8.70
N GLY A 25 12.97 -10.60 -8.38
CA GLY A 25 14.22 -10.20 -9.05
C GLY A 25 14.05 -9.87 -10.53
N SER A 26 15.17 -9.52 -11.17
CA SER A 26 15.25 -9.23 -12.61
C SER A 26 16.26 -10.16 -13.27
N HIS A 27 16.05 -10.46 -14.55
CA HIS A 27 16.95 -11.31 -15.32
C HIS A 27 17.05 -10.83 -16.78
N LEU A 28 18.12 -11.23 -17.45
CA LEU A 28 18.29 -10.99 -18.88
C LEU A 28 17.75 -12.18 -19.67
N ASP A 29 16.95 -11.92 -20.69
CA ASP A 29 16.56 -12.91 -21.69
C ASP A 29 17.73 -13.24 -22.64
N ALA A 30 17.61 -14.31 -23.44
CA ALA A 30 18.58 -14.74 -24.44
C ALA A 30 18.94 -13.64 -25.47
N ASN A 31 18.04 -12.68 -25.68
CA ASN A 31 18.27 -11.52 -26.55
C ASN A 31 18.99 -10.34 -25.85
N GLY A 32 19.39 -10.52 -24.58
CA GLY A 32 20.00 -9.47 -23.75
C GLY A 32 18.99 -8.44 -23.23
N MET A 33 17.68 -8.70 -23.34
CA MET A 33 16.65 -7.80 -22.83
C MET A 33 16.45 -8.00 -21.33
N LEU A 34 16.39 -6.90 -20.57
CA LEU A 34 16.05 -6.93 -19.15
C LEU A 34 14.56 -7.21 -18.96
N ILE A 35 14.27 -8.28 -18.23
CA ILE A 35 12.93 -8.68 -17.83
C ILE A 35 12.77 -8.46 -16.33
N GLU A 36 11.76 -7.66 -15.97
CA GLU A 36 11.41 -7.31 -14.59
C GLU A 36 9.95 -7.74 -14.30
N PRO A 37 9.70 -9.02 -13.99
CA PRO A 37 8.34 -9.58 -13.97
C PRO A 37 7.44 -8.94 -12.92
N ALA A 38 8.02 -8.50 -11.80
CA ALA A 38 7.29 -7.89 -10.68
C ALA A 38 7.44 -6.36 -10.63
N PHE A 39 7.90 -5.70 -11.70
CA PHE A 39 8.07 -4.24 -11.71
C PHE A 39 6.75 -3.51 -11.39
N PHE A 40 5.62 -4.04 -11.86
CA PHE A 40 4.29 -3.48 -11.61
C PHE A 40 3.90 -3.44 -10.11
N CYS A 41 4.51 -4.29 -9.28
CA CYS A 41 4.26 -4.30 -7.85
C CYS A 41 4.76 -3.02 -7.16
N ILE A 42 5.79 -2.36 -7.71
CA ILE A 42 6.35 -1.13 -7.12
C ILE A 42 5.34 0.03 -7.18
N PRO A 43 4.83 0.46 -8.36
CA PRO A 43 3.86 1.56 -8.43
C PRO A 43 2.55 1.21 -7.71
N LEU A 44 2.07 -0.03 -7.81
CA LEU A 44 0.87 -0.46 -7.08
C LEU A 44 1.09 -0.53 -5.56
N GLY A 45 2.30 -0.87 -5.12
CA GLY A 45 2.70 -0.89 -3.71
C GLY A 45 2.63 0.50 -3.11
N TYR A 46 3.16 1.51 -3.82
CA TYR A 46 3.05 2.92 -3.41
C TYR A 46 1.61 3.41 -3.45
N LEU A 47 0.85 3.12 -4.50
CA LEU A 47 -0.57 3.49 -4.59
C LEU A 47 -1.36 2.96 -3.39
N SER A 48 -1.17 1.68 -3.06
CA SER A 48 -1.84 1.03 -1.92
C SER A 48 -1.42 1.65 -0.59
N LEU A 49 -0.12 1.97 -0.43
CA LEU A 49 0.39 2.63 0.76
C LEU A 49 -0.22 4.03 0.95
N ILE A 50 -0.31 4.80 -0.12
CA ILE A 50 -0.90 6.14 -0.12
C ILE A 50 -2.38 6.06 0.31
N ILE A 51 -3.15 5.14 -0.26
CA ILE A 51 -4.56 4.91 0.13
C ILE A 51 -4.66 4.53 1.61
N SER A 52 -3.78 3.65 2.09
CA SER A 52 -3.75 3.24 3.50
C SER A 52 -3.52 4.43 4.44
N VAL A 53 -2.55 5.30 4.12
CA VAL A 53 -2.22 6.49 4.92
C VAL A 53 -3.38 7.48 4.91
N PHE A 54 -3.93 7.81 3.75
CA PHE A 54 -5.03 8.77 3.65
C PHE A 54 -6.28 8.28 4.39
N THR A 55 -6.61 7.00 4.29
CA THR A 55 -7.76 6.42 5.00
C THR A 55 -7.54 6.39 6.52
N ALA A 56 -6.33 6.10 7.00
CA ALA A 56 -6.00 6.20 8.42
C ALA A 56 -6.13 7.65 8.93
N LEU A 57 -5.53 8.61 8.21
CA LEU A 57 -5.59 10.03 8.55
C LEU A 57 -7.03 10.52 8.61
N TYR A 58 -7.85 10.20 7.61
CA TYR A 58 -9.27 10.56 7.58
C TYR A 58 -10.01 10.07 8.83
N GLN A 59 -9.77 8.82 9.24
CA GLN A 59 -10.43 8.23 10.41
C GLN A 59 -9.93 8.82 11.74
N LEU A 60 -8.66 9.20 11.80
CA LEU A 60 -8.06 9.91 12.95
C LEU A 60 -8.66 11.32 13.10
N PHE A 61 -8.70 12.10 12.02
CA PHE A 61 -9.27 13.45 12.02
C PHE A 61 -10.77 13.43 12.32
N LYS A 62 -11.52 12.49 11.73
CA LYS A 62 -12.94 12.27 12.06
C LYS A 62 -13.14 11.94 13.55
N GLY A 63 -12.30 11.08 14.11
CA GLY A 63 -12.36 10.73 15.54
C GLY A 63 -12.08 11.92 16.46
N LYS A 64 -11.07 12.74 16.14
CA LYS A 64 -10.75 13.95 16.89
C LYS A 64 -11.88 14.99 16.82
N PHE A 65 -12.46 15.22 15.65
CA PHE A 65 -13.54 16.19 15.48
C PHE A 65 -14.79 15.85 16.32
N ILE A 66 -15.23 14.59 16.30
CA ILE A 66 -16.39 14.14 17.09
C ILE A 66 -16.14 14.30 18.59
N ASN A 67 -14.94 13.97 19.08
CA ASN A 67 -14.59 14.11 20.50
C ASN A 67 -14.52 15.58 20.96
N THR A 68 -14.19 16.52 20.08
CA THR A 68 -14.18 17.96 20.40
C THR A 68 -15.59 18.55 20.45
N VAL A 69 -16.51 18.08 19.61
CA VAL A 69 -17.91 18.57 19.56
C VAL A 69 -18.78 17.98 20.67
N SER A 70 -18.44 16.78 21.18
CA SER A 70 -19.21 16.10 22.23
C SER A 70 -18.83 16.53 23.66
N LYS A 71 -17.88 17.45 23.82
CA LYS A 71 -17.42 18.00 25.11
C LYS A 71 -17.99 19.39 25.31
#